data_AF-X0GPA1-F1
#
_entry.id   AF-X0GPA1-F1
#
_cell.length_a   1.000
_cell.length_b   1.000
_cell.length_c   1.000
_cell.angle_alpha   90.00
_cell.angle_beta   90.00
_cell.angle_gamma   90.00
#
_symmetry.space_group_name_H-M   'P 1'
#
loop_
_entity.id
_entity.type
_entity.pdbx_description
1 polymer ?
#
loop_
_entity_poly.entity_id
_entity_poly.type
_entity_poly.pdbx_seq_one_letter_code
_entity_poly.pdbx_strand_id
1 'polypeptide(L)'
;MDIQKPGLLRKIDWRVVPLLFACYFLQFLDKIIINYAFVMGLQEDLGMKGNDFSWFPTAFFIGFALAELPQSYLLQKYPLAKVLGCFEACMSPALVLSTSQWYTKREAGPRYGFWYCGLGAGQILGGLISFGAQHGDVGTSFGGWRIMMVAVGVFNIFVAVAVLLFLPDSLESAKFLTEGEKDIIRRKLALGQGGNGVKVFRAASV
;
A
#
# COMPACT_ATOMS: atom_id res chain seq x y z
N MET A 1 10.92 26.59 -20.66
CA MET A 1 11.11 25.18 -21.06
C MET A 1 11.63 24.32 -19.89
N ASP A 2 11.25 24.62 -18.63
CA ASP A 2 11.82 23.99 -17.40
C ASP A 2 11.05 22.75 -16.88
N ILE A 3 10.05 22.27 -17.61
CA ILE A 3 9.02 21.37 -17.05
C ILE A 3 9.52 19.91 -16.93
N GLN A 4 10.63 19.55 -17.57
CA GLN A 4 11.22 18.22 -17.54
C GLN A 4 12.69 18.26 -17.12
N LYS A 5 12.97 18.43 -15.82
CA LYS A 5 14.29 18.09 -15.26
C LYS A 5 14.30 16.60 -14.91
N PRO A 6 14.90 15.70 -15.72
CA PRO A 6 14.91 14.27 -15.43
C PRO A 6 15.57 13.92 -14.08
N GLY A 7 16.51 14.76 -13.63
CA GLY A 7 17.12 14.62 -12.29
C GLY A 7 16.14 14.82 -11.13
N LEU A 8 15.12 15.68 -11.30
CA LEU A 8 14.12 15.93 -10.26
C LEU A 8 13.19 14.73 -10.08
N LEU A 9 12.74 14.12 -11.17
CA LEU A 9 11.91 12.91 -11.10
C LEU A 9 12.66 11.75 -10.47
N ARG A 10 13.93 11.54 -10.84
CA ARG A 10 14.77 10.49 -10.25
C ARG A 10 14.97 10.69 -8.75
N LYS A 11 15.10 11.94 -8.29
CA LYS A 11 15.22 12.29 -6.87
C LYS A 11 13.95 11.95 -6.08
N ILE A 12 12.78 12.17 -6.66
CA ILE A 12 11.48 11.80 -6.07
C ILE A 12 11.30 10.29 -6.10
N ASP A 13 11.55 9.65 -7.25
CA ASP A 13 11.44 8.20 -7.45
C ASP A 13 12.25 7.44 -6.38
N TRP A 14 13.49 7.87 -6.11
CA TRP A 14 14.34 7.22 -5.12
C TRP A 14 13.84 7.29 -3.68
N ARG A 15 12.95 8.23 -3.34
CA ARG A 15 12.43 8.36 -1.97
C ARG A 15 11.01 7.83 -1.84
N VAL A 16 10.15 8.14 -2.79
CA VAL A 16 8.71 7.85 -2.71
C VAL A 16 8.42 6.42 -3.16
N VAL A 17 9.00 5.96 -4.28
CA VAL A 17 8.64 4.66 -4.88
C VAL A 17 9.05 3.47 -4.01
N PRO A 18 10.25 3.42 -3.39
CA PRO A 18 10.61 2.33 -2.47
C PRO A 18 9.70 2.25 -1.26
N LEU A 19 9.26 3.40 -0.71
CA LEU A 19 8.34 3.43 0.44
C LEU A 19 6.96 2.91 0.05
N LEU A 20 6.42 3.35 -1.10
CA LEU A 20 5.14 2.83 -1.61
C LEU A 20 5.20 1.32 -1.90
N PHE A 21 6.31 0.84 -2.47
CA PHE A 21 6.56 -0.58 -2.66
C PHE A 21 6.59 -1.32 -1.33
N ALA A 22 7.34 -0.83 -0.34
CA ALA A 22 7.46 -1.45 0.98
C ALA A 22 6.11 -1.51 1.71
N CYS A 23 5.32 -0.43 1.67
CA CYS A 23 3.97 -0.41 2.24
C CYS A 23 3.06 -1.47 1.62
N TYR A 24 3.04 -1.56 0.29
CA TYR A 24 2.17 -2.50 -0.41
C TYR A 24 2.63 -3.96 -0.24
N PHE A 25 3.95 -4.18 -0.26
CA PHE A 25 4.58 -5.45 0.03
C PHE A 25 4.20 -5.95 1.43
N LEU A 26 4.32 -5.10 2.46
CA LEU A 26 4.00 -5.45 3.84
C LEU A 26 2.53 -5.73 4.05
N GLN A 27 1.65 -4.90 3.47
CA GLN A 27 0.22 -5.12 3.54
C GLN A 27 -0.15 -6.53 3.02
N PHE A 28 0.50 -6.96 1.95
CA PHE A 28 0.24 -8.27 1.39
C PHE A 28 0.87 -9.39 2.22
N LEU A 29 2.08 -9.17 2.75
CA LEU A 29 2.74 -10.13 3.62
C LEU A 29 1.91 -10.45 4.86
N ASP A 30 1.32 -9.44 5.51
CA ASP A 30 0.42 -9.58 6.66
C ASP A 30 -0.83 -10.42 6.33
N LYS A 31 -1.35 -10.35 5.10
CA LYS A 31 -2.51 -11.17 4.69
C LYS A 31 -2.15 -12.64 4.51
N ILE A 32 -0.98 -12.92 3.94
CA ILE A 32 -0.61 -14.31 3.61
C ILE A 32 -0.07 -15.05 4.82
N ILE A 33 0.62 -14.36 5.72
CA ILE A 33 1.28 -15.00 6.85
C ILE A 33 0.31 -15.75 7.77
N ILE A 34 -0.95 -15.32 7.86
CA ILE A 34 -2.02 -16.02 8.57
C ILE A 34 -2.32 -17.39 7.92
N ASN A 35 -2.30 -17.47 6.58
CA ASN A 35 -2.44 -18.74 5.86
C ASN A 35 -1.23 -19.67 6.07
N TYR A 36 -0.02 -19.12 6.19
CA TYR A 36 1.16 -19.92 6.53
C TYR A 36 1.16 -20.39 7.98
N ALA A 37 0.71 -19.55 8.92
CA ALA A 37 0.55 -19.92 10.31
C ALA A 37 -0.48 -21.05 10.49
N PHE A 38 -1.56 -21.00 9.71
CA PHE A 38 -2.54 -22.08 9.64
C PHE A 38 -1.90 -23.43 9.28
N VAL A 39 -1.07 -23.47 8.25
CA VAL A 39 -0.34 -24.68 7.83
C VAL A 39 0.63 -25.18 8.91
N MET A 40 1.13 -24.31 9.78
CA MET A 40 2.06 -24.63 10.86
C MET A 40 1.38 -25.06 12.18
N GLY A 41 0.06 -25.29 12.19
CA GLY A 41 -0.65 -25.78 13.37
C GLY A 41 -1.32 -24.71 14.24
N LEU A 42 -1.48 -23.47 13.75
CA LEU A 42 -2.24 -22.42 14.44
C LEU A 42 -3.64 -22.90 14.87
N GLN A 43 -4.31 -23.69 14.03
CA GLN A 43 -5.65 -24.20 14.30
C GLN A 43 -5.69 -25.15 15.51
N GLU A 44 -4.70 -26.06 15.60
CA GLU A 44 -4.59 -27.04 16.68
C GLU A 44 -4.23 -26.36 18.01
N ASP A 45 -3.30 -25.40 17.97
CA ASP A 45 -2.85 -24.61 19.12
C ASP A 45 -3.97 -23.75 19.76
N LEU A 46 -4.89 -23.21 18.95
CA LEU A 46 -6.03 -22.42 19.43
C LEU A 46 -7.30 -23.26 19.68
N GLY A 47 -7.27 -24.57 19.42
CA GLY A 47 -8.42 -25.45 19.57
C GLY A 47 -9.58 -25.15 18.61
N MET A 48 -9.29 -24.49 17.48
CA MET A 48 -10.29 -24.10 16.49
C MET A 48 -10.76 -25.32 15.69
N LYS A 49 -12.07 -25.49 15.48
CA LYS A 49 -12.61 -26.71 14.84
C LYS A 49 -13.03 -26.45 13.40
N GLY A 50 -12.71 -27.38 12.50
CA GLY A 50 -13.24 -27.40 11.13
C GLY A 50 -13.02 -26.09 10.37
N ASN A 51 -14.10 -25.39 10.04
CA ASN A 51 -14.13 -24.22 9.16
C ASN A 51 -14.02 -22.86 9.89
N ASP A 52 -13.74 -22.86 11.20
CA ASP A 52 -13.64 -21.63 12.01
C ASP A 52 -12.56 -20.67 11.50
N PHE A 53 -11.47 -21.20 10.95
CA PHE A 53 -10.41 -20.38 10.35
C PHE A 53 -10.91 -19.63 9.11
N SER A 54 -11.72 -20.26 8.26
CA SER A 54 -12.26 -19.65 7.04
C SER A 54 -13.14 -18.44 7.35
N TRP A 55 -13.78 -18.40 8.52
CA TRP A 55 -14.55 -17.24 8.96
C TRP A 55 -13.70 -15.98 9.14
N PHE A 56 -12.40 -16.08 9.45
CA PHE A 56 -11.53 -14.90 9.62
C PHE A 56 -11.32 -14.13 8.31
N PRO A 57 -10.81 -14.74 7.22
CA PRO A 57 -10.74 -14.07 5.93
C PRO A 57 -12.12 -13.69 5.39
N THR A 58 -13.14 -14.55 5.58
CA THR A 58 -14.48 -14.28 5.05
C THR A 58 -15.11 -13.05 5.71
N ALA A 59 -15.04 -12.90 7.04
CA ALA A 59 -15.53 -11.72 7.73
C ALA A 59 -14.79 -10.44 7.27
N PHE A 60 -13.49 -10.55 7.04
CA PHE A 60 -12.69 -9.46 6.46
C PHE A 60 -13.18 -9.05 5.06
N PHE A 61 -13.39 -10.00 4.15
CA PHE A 61 -13.87 -9.72 2.80
C PHE A 61 -15.31 -9.19 2.78
N ILE A 62 -16.18 -9.66 3.67
CA ILE A 62 -17.54 -9.12 3.83
C ILE A 62 -17.45 -7.66 4.31
N GLY A 63 -16.63 -7.37 5.32
CA GLY A 63 -16.39 -6.01 5.80
C GLY A 63 -15.84 -5.10 4.71
N PHE A 64 -14.89 -5.60 3.91
CA PHE A 64 -14.34 -4.90 2.75
C PHE A 64 -15.43 -4.59 1.71
N ALA A 65 -16.23 -5.58 1.32
CA ALA A 65 -17.28 -5.42 0.31
C ALA A 65 -18.37 -4.43 0.77
N LEU A 66 -18.76 -4.49 2.05
CA LEU A 66 -19.72 -3.56 2.64
C LEU A 66 -19.14 -2.14 2.75
N ALA A 67 -17.84 -2.01 3.03
CA ALA A 67 -17.17 -0.71 3.13
C ALA A 67 -16.91 -0.06 1.76
N GLU A 68 -16.85 -0.84 0.68
CA GLU A 68 -16.47 -0.35 -0.65
C GLU A 68 -17.49 0.65 -1.25
N LEU A 69 -18.79 0.40 -1.05
CA LEU A 69 -19.87 1.30 -1.49
C LEU A 69 -19.92 2.64 -0.73
N PRO A 70 -19.96 2.67 0.61
CA PRO A 70 -19.93 3.93 1.36
C PRO A 70 -18.60 4.65 1.17
N GLN A 71 -17.48 3.94 1.04
CA GLN A 71 -16.18 4.55 0.76
C GLN A 71 -16.19 5.29 -0.59
N SER A 72 -16.70 4.66 -1.66
CA SER A 72 -16.78 5.29 -2.98
C SER A 72 -17.68 6.54 -3.00
N TYR A 73 -18.70 6.57 -2.14
CA TYR A 73 -19.55 7.74 -1.95
C TYR A 73 -18.90 8.83 -1.08
N LEU A 74 -18.26 8.45 0.04
CA LEU A 74 -17.59 9.36 0.96
C LEU A 74 -16.37 10.06 0.32
N LEU A 75 -15.64 9.34 -0.53
CA LEU A 75 -14.53 9.89 -1.32
C LEU A 75 -14.97 11.02 -2.27
N GLN A 76 -16.23 11.04 -2.70
CA GLN A 76 -16.76 12.12 -3.54
C GLN A 76 -17.16 13.35 -2.72
N LYS A 77 -17.39 13.20 -1.40
CA LYS A 77 -17.99 14.23 -0.55
C LYS A 77 -17.03 14.85 0.47
N TYR A 78 -15.97 14.13 0.86
CA TYR A 78 -15.04 14.57 1.91
C TYR A 78 -13.57 14.51 1.47
N PRO A 79 -12.71 15.39 2.04
CA PRO A 79 -11.28 15.36 1.77
C PRO A 79 -10.68 14.05 2.26
N LEU A 80 -9.85 13.49 1.38
CA LEU A 80 -9.31 12.14 1.45
C LEU A 80 -8.72 11.76 2.81
N ALA A 81 -7.95 12.66 3.42
CA ALA A 81 -7.26 12.43 4.69
C ALA A 81 -8.20 12.07 5.87
N LYS A 82 -9.49 12.48 5.84
CA LYS A 82 -10.44 12.18 6.93
C LYS A 82 -11.18 10.85 6.75
N VAL A 83 -11.31 10.35 5.52
CA VAL A 83 -11.99 9.07 5.21
C VAL A 83 -11.03 7.89 5.29
N LEU A 84 -9.72 8.15 5.08
CA LEU A 84 -8.65 7.15 5.03
C LEU A 84 -8.37 6.43 6.37
N GLY A 85 -8.73 7.02 7.51
CA GLY A 85 -8.25 6.59 8.83
C GLY A 85 -8.90 5.33 9.42
N CYS A 86 -9.98 4.79 8.84
CA CYS A 86 -10.79 3.78 9.53
C CYS A 86 -10.72 2.35 8.99
N PHE A 87 -10.18 2.09 7.79
CA PHE A 87 -10.24 0.73 7.21
C PHE A 87 -9.04 0.38 6.35
N GLU A 88 -8.59 -0.88 6.45
CA GLU A 88 -7.59 -1.49 5.56
C GLU A 88 -7.99 -1.41 4.06
N ALA A 89 -9.30 -1.23 3.79
CA ALA A 89 -9.88 -0.97 2.47
C ALA A 89 -9.37 0.31 1.79
N CYS A 90 -8.76 1.22 2.57
CA CYS A 90 -8.24 2.49 2.08
C CYS A 90 -6.80 2.43 1.57
N MET A 91 -6.07 1.34 1.78
CA MET A 91 -4.65 1.28 1.43
C MET A 91 -4.40 1.43 -0.07
N SER A 92 -5.15 0.72 -0.92
CA SER A 92 -5.02 0.83 -2.38
C SER A 92 -5.30 2.25 -2.90
N PRO A 93 -6.43 2.90 -2.57
CA PRO A 93 -6.64 4.29 -2.97
C PRO A 93 -5.65 5.26 -2.31
N ALA A 94 -5.20 5.02 -1.08
CA ALA A 94 -4.17 5.84 -0.43
C ALA A 94 -2.85 5.84 -1.20
N LEU A 95 -2.39 4.67 -1.68
CA LEU A 95 -1.17 4.55 -2.47
C LEU A 95 -1.31 5.20 -3.86
N VAL A 96 -2.47 5.04 -4.50
CA VAL A 96 -2.78 5.70 -5.78
C VAL A 96 -2.77 7.22 -5.60
N LEU A 97 -3.35 7.72 -4.52
CA LEU A 97 -3.44 9.15 -4.27
C LEU A 97 -2.10 9.74 -3.86
N SER A 98 -1.35 9.02 -3.02
CA SER A 98 0.04 9.34 -2.70
C SER A 98 0.86 9.43 -3.98
N THR A 99 0.75 8.47 -4.91
CA THR A 99 1.45 8.54 -6.19
C THR A 99 0.98 9.75 -7.03
N SER A 100 -0.33 10.02 -7.07
CA SER A 100 -0.89 11.13 -7.85
C SER A 100 -0.47 12.52 -7.36
N GLN A 101 -0.02 12.63 -6.10
CA GLN A 101 0.50 13.88 -5.55
C GLN A 101 1.88 14.24 -6.11
N TRP A 102 2.67 13.28 -6.58
CA TRP A 102 4.05 13.51 -7.05
C TRP A 102 4.21 13.35 -8.56
N TYR A 103 3.32 12.58 -9.20
CA TYR A 103 3.45 12.15 -10.59
C TYR A 103 2.26 12.56 -11.45
N THR A 104 2.55 12.92 -12.69
CA THR A 104 1.50 13.08 -13.71
C THR A 104 0.92 11.72 -14.13
N LYS A 105 -0.28 11.68 -14.71
CA LYS A 105 -0.92 10.42 -15.16
C LYS A 105 -0.03 9.56 -16.08
N ARG A 106 0.75 10.20 -16.96
CA ARG A 106 1.70 9.52 -17.86
C ARG A 106 2.88 8.90 -17.12
N GLU A 107 3.30 9.50 -16.01
CA GLU A 107 4.45 9.05 -15.23
C GLU A 107 4.07 8.03 -14.17
N ALA A 108 2.85 8.15 -13.62
CA ALA A 108 2.33 7.28 -12.58
C ALA A 108 2.15 5.83 -13.05
N GLY A 109 1.76 5.60 -14.31
CA GLY A 109 1.50 4.26 -14.86
C GLY A 109 2.60 3.21 -14.58
N PRO A 110 3.86 3.46 -14.98
CA PRO A 110 4.97 2.55 -14.65
C PRO A 110 5.23 2.38 -13.15
N ARG A 111 5.01 3.43 -12.33
CA ARG A 111 5.20 3.35 -10.87
C ARG A 111 4.12 2.51 -10.22
N TYR A 112 2.87 2.61 -10.70
CA TYR A 112 1.79 1.70 -10.32
C TYR A 112 2.19 0.26 -10.53
N GLY A 113 2.70 -0.08 -11.72
CA GLY A 113 3.24 -1.42 -11.97
C GLY A 113 4.33 -1.83 -10.98
N PHE A 114 5.29 -0.94 -10.72
CA PHE A 114 6.42 -1.23 -9.83
C PHE A 114 5.98 -1.54 -8.40
N TRP A 115 5.19 -0.67 -7.75
CA TRP A 115 4.75 -0.98 -6.39
C TRP A 115 3.75 -2.13 -6.38
N TYR A 116 2.98 -2.36 -7.45
CA TYR A 116 2.08 -3.52 -7.56
C TYR A 116 2.82 -4.86 -7.60
N CYS A 117 4.05 -4.90 -8.13
CA CYS A 117 4.94 -6.07 -8.03
C CYS A 117 5.23 -6.48 -6.59
N GLY A 118 5.01 -5.61 -5.61
CA GLY A 118 5.08 -5.92 -4.18
C GLY A 118 4.20 -7.11 -3.78
N LEU A 119 3.07 -7.35 -4.46
CA LEU A 119 2.25 -8.55 -4.27
C LEU A 119 3.03 -9.83 -4.56
N GLY A 120 3.60 -9.92 -5.77
CA GLY A 120 4.36 -11.11 -6.19
C GLY A 120 5.58 -11.34 -5.29
N ALA A 121 6.29 -10.26 -4.94
CA ALA A 121 7.41 -10.32 -4.01
C ALA A 121 6.98 -10.81 -2.62
N GLY A 122 5.82 -10.35 -2.11
CA GLY A 122 5.24 -10.75 -0.82
C GLY A 122 4.91 -12.23 -0.78
N GLN A 123 4.34 -12.79 -1.86
CA GLN A 123 4.08 -14.23 -1.96
C GLN A 123 5.37 -15.05 -1.88
N ILE A 124 6.40 -14.65 -2.62
CA ILE A 124 7.68 -15.38 -2.68
C ILE A 124 8.38 -15.31 -1.33
N LEU A 125 8.51 -14.11 -0.76
CA LEU A 125 9.18 -13.91 0.53
C LEU A 125 8.39 -14.51 1.69
N GLY A 126 7.06 -14.44 1.66
CA GLY A 126 6.22 -15.09 2.65
C GLY A 126 6.38 -16.61 2.63
N GLY A 127 6.46 -17.23 1.45
CA GLY A 127 6.76 -18.65 1.31
C GLY A 127 8.15 -19.02 1.85
N LEU A 128 9.16 -18.17 1.61
CA LEU A 128 10.51 -18.38 2.13
C LEU A 128 10.58 -18.25 3.66
N ILE A 129 9.88 -17.26 4.23
CA ILE A 129 9.74 -17.10 5.68
C ILE A 129 9.05 -18.32 6.27
N SER A 130 7.98 -18.82 5.63
CA SER A 130 7.28 -20.03 6.06
C SER A 130 8.19 -21.26 6.03
N PHE A 131 8.99 -21.43 4.97
CA PHE A 131 9.95 -22.51 4.86
C PHE A 131 11.00 -22.46 5.99
N GLY A 132 11.55 -21.27 6.24
CA GLY A 132 12.52 -21.05 7.32
C GLY A 132 11.93 -21.30 8.71
N ALA A 133 10.69 -20.89 8.95
CA ALA A 133 10.00 -21.12 10.22
C ALA A 133 9.66 -22.61 10.46
N GLN A 134 9.50 -23.41 9.41
CA GLN A 134 9.25 -24.86 9.50
C GLN A 134 10.52 -25.69 9.66
N HIS A 135 11.66 -25.24 9.10
CA HIS A 135 12.94 -25.95 9.17
C HIS A 135 13.86 -25.47 10.30
N GLY A 136 13.50 -24.38 10.97
CA GLY A 136 14.16 -23.95 12.19
C GLY A 136 13.86 -24.93 13.31
N ASP A 137 14.78 -25.85 13.57
CA ASP A 137 14.74 -26.79 14.68
C ASP A 137 14.86 -25.99 15.99
N VAL A 138 13.73 -25.51 16.52
CA VAL A 138 13.69 -24.81 17.80
C VAL A 138 13.10 -25.77 18.82
N GLY A 139 13.97 -26.46 19.56
CA GLY A 139 13.68 -27.15 20.82
C GLY A 139 13.20 -26.22 21.94
N THR A 140 12.37 -25.22 21.60
CA THR A 140 11.77 -24.24 22.49
C THR A 140 10.27 -24.48 22.54
N SER A 141 9.64 -24.21 23.68
CA SER A 141 8.18 -24.33 23.90
C SER A 141 7.32 -23.37 23.02
N PHE A 142 7.93 -22.66 22.06
CA PHE A 142 7.30 -21.61 21.27
C PHE A 142 7.08 -22.11 19.83
N GLY A 143 5.82 -22.28 19.43
CA GLY A 143 5.47 -22.80 18.09
C GLY A 143 5.97 -21.93 16.93
N GLY A 144 6.39 -22.57 15.84
CA GLY A 144 7.01 -21.89 14.68
C GLY A 144 6.15 -20.78 14.06
N TRP A 145 4.82 -20.94 14.07
CA TRP A 145 3.90 -19.90 13.59
C TRP A 145 3.95 -18.61 14.43
N ARG A 146 4.20 -18.71 15.75
CA ARG A 146 4.30 -17.55 16.65
C ARG A 146 5.57 -16.76 16.38
N ILE A 147 6.68 -17.46 16.18
CA ILE A 147 7.97 -16.87 15.85
C ILE A 147 7.87 -16.11 14.53
N MET A 148 7.25 -16.74 13.53
CA MET A 148 7.01 -16.12 12.23
C MET A 148 6.17 -14.83 12.36
N MET A 149 5.06 -14.88 13.10
CA MET A 149 4.19 -13.72 13.33
C MET A 149 4.91 -12.57 14.03
N VAL A 150 5.71 -12.87 15.07
CA VAL A 150 6.49 -11.85 15.79
C VAL A 150 7.56 -11.24 14.88
N ALA A 151 8.30 -12.07 14.12
CA ALA A 151 9.35 -11.59 13.25
C ALA A 151 8.80 -10.63 12.16
N VAL A 152 7.70 -11.00 11.53
CA VAL A 152 7.06 -10.14 10.51
C VAL A 152 6.41 -8.91 11.14
N GLY A 153 5.79 -9.05 12.32
CA GLY A 153 5.23 -7.91 13.05
C GLY A 153 6.28 -6.86 13.43
N VAL A 154 7.47 -7.28 13.90
CA VAL A 154 8.59 -6.37 14.19
C VAL A 154 9.08 -5.67 12.93
N PHE A 155 9.21 -6.42 11.82
CA PHE A 155 9.60 -5.84 10.53
C PHE A 155 8.55 -4.83 10.03
N ASN A 156 7.26 -5.12 10.21
CA ASN A 156 6.17 -4.22 9.86
C ASN A 156 6.24 -2.91 10.68
N ILE A 157 6.44 -3.00 12.00
CA ILE A 157 6.62 -1.81 12.86
C ILE A 157 7.82 -0.98 12.42
N PHE A 158 8.95 -1.62 12.09
CA PHE A 158 10.14 -0.91 11.62
C PHE A 158 9.87 -0.12 10.35
N VAL A 159 9.20 -0.72 9.37
CA VAL A 159 8.86 -0.03 8.12
C VAL A 159 7.76 1.01 8.34
N ALA A 160 6.78 0.76 9.20
CA ALA A 160 5.78 1.76 9.56
C ALA A 160 6.43 3.02 10.16
N VAL A 161 7.39 2.84 11.08
CA VAL A 161 8.19 3.95 11.63
C VAL A 161 9.00 4.62 10.52
N ALA A 162 9.64 3.87 9.63
CA ALA A 162 10.37 4.45 8.50
C ALA A 162 9.44 5.28 7.59
N VAL A 163 8.24 4.82 7.30
CA VAL A 163 7.25 5.54 6.50
C VAL A 163 6.82 6.82 7.22
N LEU A 164 6.54 6.77 8.52
CA LEU A 164 6.19 7.95 9.30
C LEU A 164 7.32 9.00 9.36
N LEU A 165 8.58 8.58 9.31
CA LEU A 165 9.73 9.49 9.36
C LEU A 165 10.14 10.03 7.98
N PHE A 166 10.01 9.22 6.92
CA PHE A 166 10.55 9.52 5.60
C PHE A 166 9.51 9.90 4.55
N LEU A 167 8.23 9.54 4.74
CA LEU A 167 7.15 9.87 3.80
C LEU A 167 6.50 11.20 4.21
N PRO A 168 6.70 12.31 3.47
CA PRO A 168 5.99 13.55 3.74
C PRO A 168 4.53 13.45 3.28
N ASP A 169 3.60 13.85 4.14
CA ASP A 169 2.14 13.81 3.89
C ASP A 169 1.67 14.71 2.74
N SER A 170 2.51 15.66 2.31
CA SER A 170 2.19 16.59 1.23
C SER A 170 3.44 17.16 0.57
N LEU A 171 3.25 17.66 -0.67
CA LEU A 171 4.30 18.34 -1.44
C LEU A 171 4.91 19.53 -0.69
N GLU A 172 4.12 20.19 0.16
CA GLU A 172 4.55 21.35 0.95
C GLU A 172 5.45 20.93 2.12
N SER A 173 5.11 19.82 2.77
CA SER A 173 5.89 19.22 3.86
C SER A 173 7.18 18.52 3.39
N ALA A 174 7.43 18.46 2.07
CA ALA A 174 8.58 17.82 1.48
C ALA A 174 9.89 18.58 1.78
N LYS A 175 10.52 18.29 2.93
CA LYS A 175 11.79 18.93 3.35
C LYS A 175 12.97 18.64 2.41
N PHE A 176 12.84 17.67 1.51
CA PHE A 176 13.90 17.27 0.59
C PHE A 176 13.90 18.01 -0.76
N LEU A 177 12.85 18.79 -1.03
CA LEU A 177 12.70 19.59 -2.23
C LEU A 177 12.92 21.07 -1.90
N THR A 178 13.63 21.78 -2.78
CA THR A 178 13.73 23.24 -2.68
C THR A 178 12.41 23.88 -3.13
N GLU A 179 12.12 25.11 -2.68
CA GLU A 179 10.89 25.82 -3.07
C GLU A 179 10.75 25.96 -4.60
N GLY A 180 11.86 26.18 -5.31
CA GLY A 180 11.87 26.18 -6.77
C GLY A 180 11.54 24.82 -7.41
N GLU A 181 11.97 23.70 -6.80
CA GLU A 181 11.62 22.35 -7.24
C GLU A 181 10.12 22.06 -7.00
N LYS A 182 9.58 22.47 -5.84
CA LYS A 182 8.16 22.32 -5.50
C LYS A 182 7.26 23.05 -6.50
N ASP A 183 7.62 24.28 -6.88
CA ASP A 183 6.84 25.06 -7.84
C ASP A 183 6.84 24.46 -9.25
N ILE A 184 7.96 23.90 -9.69
CA ILE A 184 8.04 23.18 -10.97
C ILE A 184 7.07 21.98 -10.95
N ILE A 185 7.06 21.21 -9.86
CA ILE A 185 6.18 20.05 -9.71
C ILE A 185 4.72 20.48 -9.66
N ARG A 186 4.36 21.51 -8.88
CA ARG A 186 2.97 22.03 -8.84
C ARG A 186 2.48 22.44 -10.22
N ARG A 187 3.26 23.23 -10.96
CA ARG A 187 2.90 23.68 -12.32
C ARG A 187 2.75 22.49 -13.27
N LYS A 188 3.66 21.51 -13.17
CA LYS A 188 3.61 20.28 -13.97
C LYS A 188 2.37 19.44 -13.67
N LEU A 189 2.03 19.27 -12.39
CA LEU A 189 0.84 18.52 -11.96
C LEU A 189 -0.44 19.25 -12.37
N ALA A 190 -0.50 20.58 -12.24
CA ALA A 190 -1.64 21.38 -12.68
C ALA A 190 -1.88 21.25 -14.19
N LEU A 191 -0.82 21.29 -15.01
CA LEU A 191 -0.91 21.06 -16.46
C LEU A 191 -1.32 19.61 -16.79
N GLY A 192 -0.87 18.63 -16.02
CA GLY A 192 -1.22 17.21 -16.20
C GLY A 192 -2.63 16.84 -15.73
N GLN A 193 -3.18 17.55 -14.73
CA GLN A 193 -4.54 17.39 -14.23
C GLN A 193 -5.55 18.21 -15.06
N GLY A 194 -5.14 19.38 -15.55
CA GLY A 194 -5.94 20.28 -16.41
C GLY A 194 -6.30 19.72 -17.79
N GLY A 195 -5.80 18.54 -18.17
CA GLY A 195 -6.27 17.78 -19.32
C GLY A 195 -7.71 17.23 -19.18
N ASN A 196 -8.30 17.34 -17.99
CA ASN A 196 -9.76 17.22 -17.77
C ASN A 196 -10.42 18.61 -17.75
N GLY A 197 -10.20 19.43 -18.78
CA GLY A 197 -11.22 20.43 -19.14
C GLY A 197 -12.57 19.70 -19.23
N VAL A 198 -13.65 20.34 -18.74
CA VAL A 198 -15.01 19.80 -18.68
C VAL A 198 -15.21 18.81 -19.82
N LYS A 199 -15.36 17.52 -19.50
CA LYS A 199 -15.80 16.54 -20.50
C LYS A 199 -17.21 16.96 -20.88
N VAL A 200 -17.33 17.87 -21.85
CA VAL A 200 -18.58 18.16 -22.51
C VAL A 200 -18.89 16.88 -23.27
N PHE A 201 -19.62 15.98 -22.61
CA PHE A 201 -20.34 14.93 -23.30
C PHE A 201 -21.33 15.65 -24.21
N ARG A 202 -20.89 15.95 -25.43
CA ARG A 202 -21.75 16.41 -26.50
C ARG A 202 -22.54 15.18 -26.93
N ALA A 203 -23.63 14.91 -26.22
CA ALA A 203 -24.68 14.03 -26.70
C ALA A 203 -25.44 14.79 -27.78
N ALA A 204 -24.91 14.78 -29.00
CA ALA A 204 -25.57 15.20 -30.24
C ALA A 204 -24.61 14.79 -31.38
N SER A 205 -25.01 14.13 -32.46
CA SER A 205 -26.28 14.21 -33.18
C SER A 205 -26.32 13.16 -34.29
N VAL A 206 -27.56 12.75 -34.60
CA VAL A 206 -28.05 11.82 -35.64
C VAL A 206 -28.17 10.37 -35.17
#